data_AF-A0AAX1N8N3-F1
#
_entry.id   AF-A0AAX1N8N3-F1
#
_cell.length_a   1.000
_cell.length_b   1.000
_cell.length_c   1.000
_cell.angle_alpha   90.00
_cell.angle_beta   90.00
_cell.angle_gamma   90.00
#
_symmetry.space_group_name_H-M   'P 1'
#
loop_
_entity.id
_entity.type
_entity.pdbx_description
1 polymer ?
#
loop_
_entity_poly.entity_id
_entity_poly.type
_entity_poly.pdbx_seq_one_letter_code
_entity_poly.pdbx_strand_id
1 'polypeptide(L)'
;MEQAITDQVICRNCKTPHRYDIENCTVCDFPIYGTDKEQSVFIAKQITQKADVKDSFRKMQLSRNLLFGIGAFNICMALFSLIIEKSFGIELFFGIALGGLFIFFSLLTKKNPLFATGGPIVLYLIYIVALTTIDSRYLTDGVIFKIAFFMILGYGFFSTIKANSILKKNPYLVSLIDKK
;
A
#
# COMPACT_ATOMS: atom_id res chain seq x y z
N MET A 1 -45.20 36.84 1.75
CA MET A 1 -44.64 35.48 1.71
C MET A 1 -43.25 35.60 1.10
N GLU A 2 -42.34 36.21 1.86
CA GLU A 2 -41.34 35.53 2.70
C GLU A 2 -40.13 35.14 1.84
N GLN A 3 -39.28 36.14 1.60
CA GLN A 3 -37.95 35.96 1.05
C GLN A 3 -37.10 35.28 2.12
N ALA A 4 -36.96 33.96 2.05
CA ALA A 4 -35.97 33.22 2.82
C ALA A 4 -34.58 33.63 2.32
N ILE A 5 -33.99 34.63 2.95
CA ILE A 5 -32.55 34.90 2.88
C ILE A 5 -31.88 33.67 3.50
N THR A 6 -31.50 32.69 2.67
CA THR A 6 -30.70 31.56 3.15
C THR A 6 -29.32 32.10 3.47
N ASP A 7 -29.09 32.41 4.75
CA ASP A 7 -27.79 32.73 5.29
C ASP A 7 -26.92 31.47 5.15
N GLN A 8 -26.09 31.44 4.10
CA GLN A 8 -25.26 30.30 3.77
C GLN A 8 -23.81 30.59 4.15
N VAL A 9 -23.21 29.65 4.89
CA VAL A 9 -21.79 29.68 5.25
C VAL A 9 -21.02 28.71 4.35
N ILE A 10 -19.90 29.16 3.79
CA ILE A 10 -19.05 28.33 2.92
C ILE A 10 -17.94 27.70 3.76
N CYS A 11 -17.82 26.38 3.70
CA CYS A 11 -16.73 25.68 4.37
C CYS A 11 -15.37 26.13 3.81
N ARG A 12 -14.47 26.63 4.69
CA ARG A 12 -13.13 27.10 4.28
C ARG A 12 -12.23 25.99 3.73
N ASN A 13 -12.49 24.74 4.10
CA ASN A 13 -11.67 23.60 3.68
C ASN A 13 -12.14 22.97 2.35
N CYS A 14 -13.41 22.57 2.26
CA CYS A 14 -13.94 21.85 1.08
C CYS A 14 -14.78 22.72 0.14
N LYS A 15 -15.02 23.99 0.50
CA LYS A 15 -15.83 24.96 -0.27
C LYS A 15 -17.30 24.58 -0.45
N THR A 16 -17.79 23.59 0.27
CA THR A 16 -19.21 23.23 0.27
C THR A 16 -20.03 24.29 1.02
N PRO A 17 -21.15 24.77 0.44
CA PRO A 17 -22.07 25.67 1.14
C PRO A 17 -22.92 24.90 2.15
N HIS A 18 -23.17 25.52 3.29
CA HIS A 18 -23.94 24.98 4.41
C HIS A 18 -24.92 26.01 4.94
N ARG A 19 -25.93 25.54 5.67
CA ARG A 19 -26.79 26.42 6.48
C ARG A 19 -25.99 26.96 7.67
N TYR A 20 -26.37 28.14 8.14
CA TYR A 20 -25.66 28.85 9.22
C TYR A 20 -25.71 28.13 10.59
N ASP A 21 -26.60 27.15 10.77
CA ASP A 21 -26.77 26.41 12.03
C ASP A 21 -25.84 25.19 12.17
N ILE A 22 -25.00 24.91 11.18
CA ILE A 22 -24.16 23.72 11.17
C ILE A 22 -22.81 23.98 11.85
N GLU A 23 -22.54 23.29 12.96
CA GLU A 23 -21.26 23.38 13.68
C GLU A 23 -20.08 22.79 12.88
N ASN A 24 -20.27 21.60 12.31
CA ASN A 24 -19.26 20.88 11.52
C ASN A 24 -19.71 20.63 10.09
N CYS A 25 -18.81 20.84 9.13
CA CYS A 25 -19.07 20.58 7.72
C CYS A 25 -19.50 19.12 7.48
N THR A 26 -20.66 18.92 6.87
CA THR A 26 -21.23 17.58 6.61
C THR A 26 -20.42 16.74 5.62
N VAL A 27 -19.51 17.35 4.85
CA VAL A 27 -18.69 16.67 3.84
C VAL A 27 -17.31 16.32 4.38
N CYS A 28 -16.63 17.26 5.03
CA CYS A 28 -15.25 17.11 5.44
C CYS A 28 -15.03 17.16 6.95
N ASP A 29 -16.06 17.37 7.76
CA ASP A 29 -16.02 17.48 9.24
C ASP A 29 -15.20 18.65 9.78
N PHE A 30 -14.97 19.66 8.94
CA PHE A 30 -14.31 20.91 9.34
C PHE A 30 -15.19 21.72 10.32
N PRO A 31 -14.67 22.18 11.47
CA PRO A 31 -15.45 22.97 12.44
C PRO A 31 -15.68 24.39 11.92
N ILE A 32 -16.89 24.68 11.45
CA ILE A 32 -17.24 25.95 10.76
C ILE A 32 -17.15 27.14 11.72
N TYR A 33 -17.66 26.96 12.93
CA TYR A 33 -17.67 27.99 13.99
C TYR A 33 -16.64 27.72 15.10
N GLY A 34 -15.74 26.75 14.89
CA GLY A 34 -14.64 26.49 15.81
C GLY A 34 -13.68 27.68 15.89
N THR A 35 -12.91 27.74 16.97
CA THR A 35 -11.87 28.74 17.17
C THR A 35 -10.81 28.68 16.06
N ASP A 36 -10.08 29.78 15.83
CA ASP A 36 -8.96 29.78 14.85
C ASP A 36 -7.96 28.66 15.13
N LYS A 37 -7.75 28.33 16.41
CA LYS A 37 -6.91 27.21 16.84
C LYS A 37 -7.47 25.87 16.38
N GLU A 38 -8.75 25.58 16.62
CA GLU A 38 -9.39 24.32 16.21
C GLU A 38 -9.41 24.16 14.69
N GLN A 39 -9.76 25.22 13.97
CA GLN A 39 -9.73 25.24 12.51
C GLN A 39 -8.32 24.97 11.96
N SER A 40 -7.30 25.61 12.55
CA SER A 40 -5.90 25.43 12.15
C SER A 40 -5.40 24.01 12.43
N VAL A 41 -5.70 23.46 13.62
CA VAL A 41 -5.35 22.08 13.99
C VAL A 41 -6.00 21.08 13.05
N PHE A 42 -7.26 21.31 12.67
CA PHE A 42 -7.97 20.47 11.71
C PHE A 42 -7.29 20.46 10.33
N ILE A 43 -6.95 21.63 9.79
CA ILE A 43 -6.27 21.76 8.50
C ILE A 43 -4.89 21.09 8.55
N ALA A 44 -4.13 21.33 9.61
CA ALA A 44 -2.82 20.70 9.81
C ALA A 44 -2.93 19.17 9.83
N LYS A 45 -3.94 18.63 10.54
CA LYS A 45 -4.23 17.19 10.58
C LYS A 45 -4.54 16.63 9.18
N GLN A 46 -5.34 17.32 8.37
CA GLN A 46 -5.64 16.88 7.01
C GLN A 46 -4.40 16.87 6.11
N ILE A 47 -3.55 17.90 6.21
CA ILE A 47 -2.29 17.98 5.45
C ILE A 47 -1.38 16.79 5.82
N THR A 48 -1.18 16.54 7.11
CA THR A 48 -0.36 15.42 7.61
C THR A 48 -0.92 14.08 7.17
N GLN A 49 -2.24 13.86 7.31
CA GLN A 49 -2.90 12.62 6.88
C GLN A 49 -2.73 12.38 5.38
N LYS A 50 -2.89 13.43 4.56
CA LYS A 50 -2.67 13.34 3.11
C LYS A 50 -1.22 12.99 2.77
N ALA A 51 -0.25 13.59 3.46
CA ALA A 51 1.17 13.29 3.28
C ALA A 51 1.48 11.83 3.67
N ASP A 52 0.94 11.36 4.79
CA ASP A 52 1.08 9.99 5.28
C ASP A 52 0.53 8.95 4.29
N VAL A 53 -0.65 9.19 3.72
CA VAL A 53 -1.25 8.29 2.71
C VAL A 53 -0.40 8.27 1.45
N LYS A 54 0.10 9.43 1.00
CA LYS A 54 0.99 9.51 -0.18
C LYS A 54 2.31 8.76 0.03
N ASP A 55 2.96 8.92 1.18
CA ASP A 55 4.18 8.16 1.50
C ASP A 55 3.90 6.66 1.58
N SER A 56 2.74 6.28 2.11
CA SER A 56 2.31 4.90 2.16
C SER A 56 2.17 4.28 0.76
N PHE A 57 1.57 4.99 -0.19
CA PHE A 57 1.51 4.54 -1.59
C PHE A 57 2.90 4.41 -2.22
N ARG A 58 3.84 5.31 -1.90
CA ARG A 58 5.21 5.20 -2.38
C ARG A 58 5.89 3.90 -1.88
N LYS A 59 5.70 3.56 -0.61
CA LYS A 59 6.23 2.31 -0.02
C LYS A 59 5.57 1.07 -0.61
N MET A 60 4.26 1.11 -0.88
CA MET A 60 3.57 0.05 -1.63
C MET A 60 4.14 -0.12 -3.04
N GLN A 61 4.40 0.97 -3.76
CA GLN A 61 4.97 0.91 -5.10
C GLN A 61 6.39 0.33 -5.08
N LEU A 62 7.18 0.64 -4.05
CA LEU A 62 8.51 0.05 -3.87
C LEU A 62 8.42 -1.47 -3.63
N SER A 63 7.48 -1.91 -2.79
CA SER A 63 7.18 -3.33 -2.58
C SER A 63 6.76 -4.04 -3.87
N ARG A 64 5.88 -3.40 -4.66
CA ARG A 64 5.43 -3.90 -5.95
C ARG A 64 6.59 -4.07 -6.94
N ASN A 65 7.46 -3.07 -7.03
CA ASN A 65 8.63 -3.11 -7.91
C ASN A 65 9.61 -4.21 -7.48
N LEU A 66 9.82 -4.38 -6.17
CA LEU A 66 10.66 -5.45 -5.62
C LEU A 66 10.10 -6.84 -6.01
N LEU A 67 8.80 -7.07 -5.80
CA LEU A 67 8.14 -8.34 -6.15
C LEU A 67 8.23 -8.62 -7.65
N PHE A 68 8.02 -7.60 -8.48
CA PHE A 68 8.16 -7.74 -9.93
C PHE A 68 9.60 -8.08 -10.32
N GLY A 69 10.58 -7.38 -9.75
CA GLY A 69 12.00 -7.61 -10.02
C GLY A 69 12.45 -9.01 -9.62
N ILE A 70 12.08 -9.46 -8.41
CA ILE A 70 12.41 -10.81 -7.93
C ILE A 70 11.68 -11.87 -8.76
N GLY A 71 10.42 -11.64 -9.11
CA GLY A 71 9.66 -12.58 -9.93
C GLY A 71 10.26 -12.73 -11.33
N ALA A 72 10.60 -11.62 -11.98
CA ALA A 72 11.28 -11.62 -13.27
C ALA A 72 12.66 -12.27 -13.19
N PHE A 73 13.44 -11.97 -12.14
CA PHE A 73 14.75 -12.58 -11.93
C PHE A 73 14.66 -14.11 -11.79
N ASN A 74 13.71 -14.63 -11.01
CA ASN A 74 13.51 -16.07 -10.84
C ASN A 74 13.15 -16.75 -12.17
N ILE A 75 12.26 -16.14 -12.97
CA ILE A 75 11.91 -16.68 -14.30
C ILE A 75 13.13 -16.65 -15.23
N CYS A 76 13.90 -15.55 -15.26
CA CYS A 76 15.12 -15.46 -16.06
C CYS A 76 16.14 -16.54 -15.69
N MET A 77 16.37 -16.78 -14.39
CA MET A 77 17.30 -17.81 -13.92
C MET A 77 16.81 -19.21 -14.28
N ALA A 78 15.50 -19.47 -14.17
CA ALA A 78 14.91 -20.74 -14.58
C ALA A 78 15.07 -20.98 -16.09
N LEU A 79 14.78 -19.97 -16.92
CA LEU A 79 14.97 -20.04 -18.37
C LEU A 79 16.45 -20.20 -18.75
N PHE A 80 17.37 -19.59 -18.00
CA PHE A 80 18.80 -19.74 -18.22
C PHE A 80 19.28 -21.17 -17.94
N SER A 81 18.81 -21.79 -16.85
CA SER A 81 19.07 -23.21 -16.55
C SER A 81 18.56 -24.13 -17.67
N LEU A 82 17.37 -23.86 -18.23
CA LEU A 82 16.83 -24.61 -19.38
C LEU A 82 17.79 -24.58 -20.59
N ILE A 83 18.40 -23.44 -20.89
CA ILE A 83 19.30 -23.28 -22.04
C ILE A 83 20.60 -24.09 -21.83
N ILE A 84 21.14 -24.10 -20.62
CA ILE A 84 22.40 -24.76 -20.30
C ILE A 84 22.21 -26.27 -20.19
N GLU A 85 21.30 -26.70 -19.33
CA GLU A 85 21.14 -28.11 -18.97
C GLU A 85 20.26 -28.88 -19.95
N LYS A 86 19.51 -28.16 -20.81
CA LYS A 86 18.59 -28.72 -21.82
C LYS A 86 17.61 -29.75 -21.25
N SER A 87 17.33 -29.67 -19.96
CA SER A 87 16.44 -30.58 -19.25
C SER A 87 15.29 -29.80 -18.60
N PHE A 88 14.09 -30.38 -18.65
CA PHE A 88 12.95 -29.88 -17.89
C PHE A 88 13.03 -30.42 -16.46
N GLY A 89 13.98 -29.86 -15.71
CA GLY A 89 14.19 -30.21 -14.31
C GLY A 89 13.12 -29.66 -13.38
N ILE A 90 13.06 -30.23 -12.18
CA ILE A 90 12.19 -29.75 -11.09
C ILE A 90 12.49 -28.27 -10.77
N GLU A 91 13.75 -27.86 -10.84
CA GLU A 91 14.19 -26.48 -10.58
C GLU A 91 13.56 -25.46 -11.53
N LEU A 92 13.43 -25.80 -12.81
CA LEU A 92 12.77 -24.97 -13.82
C LEU A 92 11.31 -24.71 -13.44
N PHE A 93 10.58 -25.77 -13.07
CA PHE A 93 9.18 -25.67 -12.68
C PHE A 93 9.01 -24.79 -11.45
N PHE A 94 9.80 -25.03 -10.39
CA PHE A 94 9.75 -24.22 -9.17
C PHE A 94 10.15 -22.77 -9.42
N GLY A 95 11.18 -22.50 -10.22
CA GLY A 95 11.62 -21.14 -10.53
C GLY A 95 10.57 -20.33 -11.30
N ILE A 96 9.93 -20.94 -12.29
CA ILE A 96 8.84 -20.31 -13.04
C ILE A 96 7.60 -20.12 -12.14
N ALA A 97 7.22 -21.13 -11.37
CA ALA A 97 6.05 -21.06 -10.49
C ALA A 97 6.23 -19.98 -9.40
N LEU A 98 7.37 -19.97 -8.72
CA LEU A 98 7.67 -18.99 -7.67
C LEU A 98 7.80 -17.57 -8.26
N GLY A 99 8.47 -17.44 -9.39
CA GLY A 99 8.59 -16.15 -10.08
C GLY A 99 7.23 -15.62 -10.56
N GLY A 100 6.40 -16.49 -11.11
CA GLY A 100 5.02 -16.19 -11.50
C GLY A 100 4.15 -15.76 -10.32
N LEU A 101 4.28 -16.41 -9.17
CA LEU A 101 3.59 -16.02 -7.94
C LEU A 101 4.00 -14.61 -7.47
N PHE A 102 5.29 -14.28 -7.48
CA PHE A 102 5.72 -12.94 -7.10
C PHE A 102 5.24 -11.85 -8.06
N ILE A 103 5.22 -12.12 -9.38
CA ILE A 103 4.63 -11.21 -10.37
C ILE A 103 3.12 -11.07 -10.12
N PHE A 104 2.43 -12.18 -9.85
CA PHE A 104 1.00 -12.16 -9.53
C PHE A 104 0.71 -11.27 -8.31
N PHE A 105 1.46 -11.42 -7.21
CA PHE A 105 1.32 -10.55 -6.04
C PHE A 105 1.66 -9.09 -6.35
N SER A 106 2.67 -8.83 -7.20
CA SER A 106 2.99 -7.47 -7.65
C SER A 106 1.77 -6.82 -8.33
N LEU A 107 1.10 -7.52 -9.24
CA LEU A 107 -0.11 -7.03 -9.92
C LEU A 107 -1.28 -6.87 -8.96
N LEU A 108 -1.42 -7.79 -8.00
CA LEU A 108 -2.48 -7.78 -7.00
C LEU A 108 -2.43 -6.54 -6.09
N THR A 109 -1.27 -5.88 -5.95
CA THR A 109 -1.08 -4.66 -5.15
C THR A 109 -2.08 -3.56 -5.50
N LYS A 110 -2.52 -3.47 -6.76
CA LYS A 110 -3.50 -2.47 -7.19
C LYS A 110 -4.91 -2.71 -6.66
N LYS A 111 -5.30 -3.98 -6.50
CA LYS A 111 -6.66 -4.38 -6.11
C LYS A 111 -6.77 -4.64 -4.62
N ASN A 112 -5.78 -5.32 -4.05
CA ASN A 112 -5.77 -5.79 -2.66
C ASN A 112 -4.38 -5.61 -2.05
N PRO A 113 -3.96 -4.38 -1.69
CA PRO A 113 -2.59 -4.10 -1.26
C PRO A 113 -2.18 -4.84 0.02
N LEU A 114 -3.14 -5.12 0.93
CA LEU A 114 -2.86 -5.89 2.15
C LEU A 114 -2.45 -7.33 1.84
N PHE A 115 -3.23 -8.03 1.02
CA PHE A 115 -2.92 -9.39 0.59
C PHE A 115 -1.66 -9.44 -0.29
N ALA A 116 -1.48 -8.44 -1.14
CA ALA A 116 -0.34 -8.36 -2.04
C ALA A 116 1.01 -8.13 -1.34
N THR A 117 1.01 -7.48 -0.18
CA THR A 117 2.23 -7.25 0.61
C THR A 117 2.46 -8.32 1.68
N GLY A 118 1.39 -8.83 2.31
CA GLY A 118 1.49 -9.90 3.31
C GLY A 118 1.68 -11.30 2.72
N GLY A 119 1.03 -11.62 1.60
CA GLY A 119 1.08 -12.94 0.96
C GLY A 119 2.51 -13.37 0.57
N PRO A 120 3.31 -12.52 -0.10
CA PRO A 120 4.69 -12.85 -0.45
C PRO A 120 5.60 -13.10 0.76
N ILE A 121 5.37 -12.43 1.89
CA ILE A 121 6.14 -12.65 3.12
C ILE A 121 5.92 -14.08 3.60
N VAL A 122 4.65 -14.51 3.68
CA VAL A 122 4.28 -15.87 4.10
C VAL A 122 4.79 -16.91 3.10
N LEU A 123 4.58 -16.65 1.80
CA LEU A 123 5.07 -17.54 0.74
C LEU A 123 6.59 -17.73 0.83
N TYR A 124 7.34 -16.65 1.05
CA TYR A 124 8.79 -16.72 1.14
C TYR A 124 9.28 -17.42 2.41
N LEU A 125 8.56 -17.28 3.53
CA LEU A 125 8.84 -18.04 4.75
C LEU A 125 8.64 -19.55 4.53
N ILE A 126 7.53 -19.94 3.90
CA ILE A 126 7.27 -21.35 3.55
C ILE A 126 8.38 -21.89 2.64
N TYR A 127 8.79 -21.10 1.65
CA TYR A 127 9.88 -21.46 0.73
C TYR A 127 11.21 -21.68 1.45
N ILE A 128 11.61 -20.79 2.37
CA ILE A 128 12.84 -20.94 3.16
C ILE A 128 12.77 -22.18 4.05
N VAL A 129 11.64 -22.41 4.72
CA VAL A 129 11.47 -23.59 5.58
C VAL A 129 11.62 -24.87 4.75
N ALA A 130 10.97 -24.95 3.59
CA ALA A 130 11.08 -26.09 2.69
C ALA A 130 12.55 -26.34 2.26
N LEU A 131 13.27 -25.30 1.83
CA LEU A 131 14.68 -25.41 1.46
C LEU A 131 15.57 -25.86 2.63
N THR A 132 15.32 -25.37 3.84
CA THR A 132 16.12 -25.69 5.03
C THR A 132 15.97 -27.16 5.43
N THR A 133 14.84 -27.81 5.09
CA THR A 133 14.69 -29.27 5.29
C THR A 133 15.55 -30.11 4.35
N ILE A 134 16.02 -29.54 3.23
CA ILE A 134 16.91 -30.21 2.27
C ILE A 134 18.36 -29.97 2.67
N ASP A 135 18.76 -28.72 2.89
CA ASP A 135 20.11 -28.36 3.37
C ASP A 135 20.04 -27.09 4.24
N SER A 136 20.65 -27.14 5.43
CA SER A 136 20.66 -26.02 6.37
C SER A 136 21.45 -24.80 5.86
N ARG A 137 22.34 -24.97 4.86
CA ARG A 137 23.12 -23.87 4.27
C ARG A 137 22.24 -22.84 3.56
N TYR A 138 21.09 -23.27 3.03
CA TYR A 138 20.12 -22.36 2.40
C TYR A 138 19.54 -21.33 3.36
N LEU A 139 19.67 -21.50 4.68
CA LEU A 139 19.22 -20.50 5.64
C LEU A 139 20.17 -19.28 5.68
N THR A 140 21.48 -19.54 5.69
CA THR A 140 22.54 -18.52 5.83
C THR A 140 22.92 -17.84 4.51
N ASP A 141 22.72 -18.53 3.38
CA ASP A 141 23.04 -17.96 2.08
C ASP A 141 22.11 -16.80 1.72
N GLY A 142 22.68 -15.71 1.21
CA GLY A 142 21.91 -14.54 0.79
C GLY A 142 21.12 -13.86 1.92
N VAL A 143 21.53 -14.01 3.18
CA VAL A 143 20.85 -13.40 4.36
C VAL A 143 20.63 -11.90 4.18
N ILE A 144 21.57 -11.17 3.60
CA ILE A 144 21.44 -9.73 3.35
C ILE A 144 20.21 -9.44 2.45
N PHE A 145 20.04 -10.20 1.36
CA PHE A 145 18.91 -10.05 0.46
C PHE A 145 17.59 -10.45 1.13
N LYS A 146 17.59 -11.50 1.96
CA LYS A 146 16.42 -11.92 2.75
C LYS A 146 15.97 -10.82 3.71
N ILE A 147 16.91 -10.24 4.47
CA ILE A 147 16.62 -9.16 5.40
C ILE A 147 16.08 -7.94 4.64
N ALA A 148 16.72 -7.54 3.55
CA ALA A 148 16.25 -6.44 2.71
C ALA A 148 14.83 -6.69 2.17
N PHE A 149 14.55 -7.92 1.71
CA PHE A 149 13.23 -8.34 1.24
C PHE A 149 12.16 -8.19 2.32
N PHE A 150 12.40 -8.74 3.52
CA PHE A 150 11.46 -8.63 4.63
C PHE A 150 11.28 -7.20 5.12
N MET A 151 12.34 -6.39 5.14
CA MET A 151 12.26 -4.98 5.52
C MET A 151 11.38 -4.20 4.55
N ILE A 152 11.66 -4.30 3.25
CA ILE A 152 10.91 -3.58 2.21
C ILE A 152 9.43 -3.98 2.23
N LEU A 153 9.14 -5.29 2.21
CA LEU A 153 7.77 -5.77 2.22
C LEU A 153 7.05 -5.50 3.54
N GLY A 154 7.74 -5.63 4.67
CA GLY A 154 7.21 -5.32 5.99
C GLY A 154 6.81 -3.85 6.10
N TYR A 155 7.67 -2.93 5.63
CA TYR A 155 7.31 -1.51 5.55
C TYR A 155 6.14 -1.26 4.60
N GLY A 156 6.09 -1.94 3.45
CA GLY A 156 4.96 -1.87 2.52
C GLY A 156 3.64 -2.32 3.16
N PHE A 157 3.66 -3.42 3.89
CA PHE A 157 2.51 -3.98 4.60
C PHE A 157 2.01 -3.03 5.69
N PHE A 158 2.91 -2.57 6.58
CA PHE A 158 2.53 -1.65 7.66
C PHE A 158 1.99 -0.31 7.12
N SER A 159 2.60 0.20 6.05
CA SER A 159 2.14 1.42 5.40
C SER A 159 0.77 1.25 4.77
N THR A 160 0.44 0.06 4.29
CA THR A 160 -0.90 -0.26 3.78
C THR A 160 -1.96 -0.22 4.88
N ILE A 161 -1.66 -0.78 6.05
CA ILE A 161 -2.54 -0.70 7.21
C ILE A 161 -2.74 0.77 7.62
N LYS A 162 -1.64 1.54 7.70
CA LYS A 162 -1.69 2.97 8.05
C LYS A 162 -2.58 3.75 7.08
N ALA A 163 -2.35 3.64 5.77
CA ALA A 163 -3.15 4.32 4.76
C ALA A 163 -4.64 3.96 4.84
N ASN A 164 -4.96 2.66 4.92
CA ASN A 164 -6.35 2.20 4.99
C ASN A 164 -7.05 2.73 6.26
N SER A 165 -6.33 2.77 7.40
CA SER A 165 -6.88 3.31 8.65
C SER A 165 -7.19 4.81 8.59
N ILE A 166 -6.36 5.59 7.87
CA ILE A 166 -6.56 7.04 7.69
C ILE A 166 -7.76 7.27 6.76
N LEU A 167 -7.81 6.53 5.64
CA LEU A 167 -8.87 6.67 4.64
C LEU A 167 -10.24 6.25 5.18
N LYS A 168 -10.30 5.20 6.01
CA LYS A 168 -11.53 4.79 6.68
C LYS A 168 -12.06 5.85 7.67
N LYS A 169 -11.16 6.60 8.31
CA LYS A 169 -11.52 7.66 9.28
C LYS A 169 -11.86 8.99 8.62
N ASN A 170 -11.40 9.21 7.39
CA ASN A 170 -11.56 10.48 6.69
C ASN A 170 -12.02 10.23 5.23
N PRO A 171 -13.34 10.05 5.01
CA PRO A 171 -13.89 9.76 3.69
C PRO A 171 -13.68 10.91 2.70
N TYR A 172 -13.59 12.15 3.19
CA TYR A 172 -13.26 13.30 2.33
C TYR A 172 -11.87 13.16 1.69
N LEU A 173 -10.87 12.66 2.42
CA LEU A 173 -9.53 12.40 1.86
C LEU A 173 -9.55 11.37 0.73
N VAL A 174 -10.44 10.37 0.79
CA VAL A 174 -10.60 9.38 -0.29
C VAL A 174 -10.97 10.09 -1.59
N SER A 175 -11.95 11.00 -1.54
CA SER A 175 -12.41 11.76 -2.71
C SER A 175 -11.33 12.65 -3.35
N LEU A 176 -10.32 13.05 -2.57
CA LEU A 176 -9.19 13.85 -3.05
C LEU A 176 -8.08 13.02 -3.70
N ILE A 177 -8.01 11.74 -3.35
CA ILE A 177 -6.98 10.81 -3.82
C ILE A 177 -7.45 10.10 -5.09
N ASP A 178 -8.71 9.65 -5.14
CA ASP A 178 -9.27 8.96 -6.32
C ASP A 178 -9.41 9.86 -7.56
N LYS A 179 -9.38 11.18 -7.38
CA LYS A 179 -9.38 12.15 -8.50
C LYS A 179 -8.04 12.25 -9.24
N LYS A 180 -7.04 11.42 -8.89
CA LYS A 180 -5.68 11.52 -9.41
C LYS A 180 -5.18 10.21 -9.99
#